data_AF-A0A2V9UN51-F1
#
_entry.id   AF-A0A2V9UN51-F1
#
_cell.length_a   1.000
_cell.length_b   1.000
_cell.length_c   1.000
_cell.angle_alpha   90.00
_cell.angle_beta   90.00
_cell.angle_gamma   90.00
#
_symmetry.space_group_name_H-M   'P 1'
#
loop_
_entity.id
_entity.type
_entity.pdbx_description
1 polymer ?
#
loop_
_entity_poly.entity_id
_entity_poly.type
_entity_poly.pdbx_seq_one_letter_code
_entity_poly.pdbx_strand_id
1 'polypeptide(L)'
;MYLTRWLGGTADFSGVYNNGSVYTYTFGPVVSTHKDNFSPFAHALFGGFRASSGGLSDSGMAMMFGGGVDFGTKKWAFRAVQFDWLVLRDNGVTSKNNMRVNTGVMYRF
;
A
#
# COMPACT_ATOMS: atom_id res chain seq x y z
N MET A 1 -14.91 6.17 -2.07
CA MET A 1 -16.35 5.84 -2.18
C MET A 1 -16.54 4.41 -1.67
N TYR A 2 -17.24 4.23 -0.55
CA TYR A 2 -17.47 2.90 0.05
C TYR A 2 -18.71 2.28 -0.61
N LEU A 3 -18.57 1.12 -1.28
CA LEU A 3 -19.72 0.39 -1.87
C LEU A 3 -20.43 -0.49 -0.84
N THR A 4 -19.79 -0.78 0.30
CA THR A 4 -20.40 -1.45 1.46
C THR A 4 -19.68 -0.97 2.73
N ARG A 5 -20.32 -1.01 3.91
CA ARG A 5 -19.75 -0.52 5.20
C ARG A 5 -18.37 -1.10 5.57
N TRP A 6 -17.90 -2.10 4.83
CA TRP A 6 -16.66 -2.83 5.07
C TRP A 6 -15.76 -3.00 3.85
N LEU A 7 -16.21 -2.72 2.61
CA LEU A 7 -15.46 -2.97 1.38
C LEU A 7 -15.30 -1.68 0.57
N GLY A 8 -14.07 -1.42 0.14
CA GLY A 8 -13.70 -0.28 -0.69
C GLY A 8 -12.57 -0.62 -1.67
N GLY A 9 -12.19 0.38 -2.47
CA GLY A 9 -11.00 0.33 -3.30
C GLY A 9 -9.92 1.24 -2.73
N THR A 10 -8.65 0.85 -2.86
CA THR A 10 -7.50 1.68 -2.52
C THR A 10 -6.46 1.60 -3.63
N ALA A 11 -5.68 2.67 -3.75
CA ALA A 11 -4.54 2.75 -4.65
C ALA A 11 -3.36 3.33 -3.89
N ASP A 12 -2.18 2.75 -4.08
CA ASP A 12 -0.92 3.14 -3.46
C ASP A 12 0.07 3.54 -4.56
N PHE A 13 0.56 4.78 -4.44
CA PHE A 13 1.61 5.31 -5.28
C PHE A 13 2.79 5.67 -4.38
N SER A 14 3.94 5.07 -4.64
CA SER A 14 5.15 5.31 -3.86
C SER A 14 6.34 5.57 -4.78
N GLY A 15 7.24 6.44 -4.33
CA GLY A 15 8.47 6.80 -5.03
C GLY A 15 9.63 6.85 -4.04
N VAL A 16 10.63 6.00 -4.23
CA VAL A 16 11.86 5.99 -3.41
C VAL A 16 13.02 6.41 -4.28
N TYR A 17 13.79 7.39 -3.80
CA TYR A 17 14.93 7.95 -4.50
C TYR A 17 16.22 7.65 -3.72
N ASN A 18 17.10 6.82 -4.27
CA ASN A 18 18.41 6.51 -3.66
C ASN A 18 19.41 6.10 -4.76
N ASN A 19 20.21 7.05 -5.26
CA ASN A 19 21.11 6.88 -6.44
C ASN A 19 20.43 6.24 -7.66
N GLY A 20 19.11 6.41 -7.75
CA GLY A 20 18.17 5.74 -8.63
C GLY A 20 16.74 6.05 -8.16
N SER A 21 15.73 5.71 -8.95
CA SER A 21 14.32 5.96 -8.64
C SER A 21 13.50 4.68 -8.77
N VAL A 22 12.78 4.30 -7.71
CA VAL A 22 11.82 3.20 -7.73
C VAL A 22 10.42 3.76 -7.54
N TYR A 23 9.56 3.53 -8.50
CA TYR A 23 8.15 3.89 -8.48
C TYR A 23 7.29 2.64 -8.38
N THR A 24 6.32 2.64 -7.48
CA THR A 24 5.29 1.59 -7.41
C THR A 24 3.92 2.21 -7.60
N TYR A 25 3.09 1.56 -8.41
CA TYR A 25 1.71 1.94 -8.64
C TYR A 25 0.86 0.68 -8.50
N THR A 26 0.12 0.60 -7.41
CA THR A 26 -0.72 -0.56 -7.12
C THR A 26 -2.14 -0.14 -6.77
N PHE A 27 -3.10 -0.99 -7.09
CA PHE A 27 -4.50 -0.77 -6.82
C PHE A 27 -5.18 -2.08 -6.45
N GLY A 28 -6.25 -2.01 -5.67
CA GLY A 28 -6.98 -3.22 -5.32
C GLY A 28 -8.05 -3.04 -4.25
N PRO A 29 -8.69 -4.14 -3.85
CA PRO A 29 -9.68 -4.13 -2.79
C PRO A 29 -9.03 -3.86 -1.43
N VAL A 30 -9.75 -3.08 -0.63
CA VAL A 30 -9.50 -2.91 0.81
C VAL A 30 -10.76 -3.28 1.57
N VAL A 31 -10.56 -4.06 2.62
CA VAL A 31 -11.59 -4.37 3.60
C VAL A 31 -11.24 -3.64 4.89
N SER A 32 -12.17 -2.84 5.42
CA SER A 32 -11.99 -2.08 6.66
C SER A 32 -13.23 -2.18 7.52
N THR A 33 -13.09 -2.51 8.80
CA THR A 33 -14.22 -2.41 9.74
C THR A 33 -14.07 -1.16 10.58
N HIS A 34 -15.18 -0.52 10.93
CA HIS A 34 -15.19 0.73 11.69
C HIS A 34 -15.92 0.52 13.02
N LYS A 35 -15.18 0.50 14.13
CA LYS A 35 -15.72 0.38 15.49
C LYS A 35 -15.32 1.61 16.29
N ASP A 36 -16.17 2.63 16.24
CA ASP A 36 -16.01 3.95 16.87
C ASP A 36 -14.66 4.62 16.59
N ASN A 37 -13.67 4.37 17.44
CA ASN A 37 -12.34 4.95 17.35
C ASN A 37 -11.29 3.99 16.78
N PHE A 38 -11.64 2.74 16.51
CA PHE A 38 -10.73 1.69 16.05
C PHE A 38 -11.19 1.14 14.70
N SER A 39 -10.33 1.25 13.70
CA SER A 39 -10.64 0.81 12.34
C SER A 39 -9.51 -0.07 11.77
N PRO A 40 -9.53 -1.39 12.02
CA PRO A 40 -8.61 -2.29 11.37
C PRO A 40 -9.00 -2.46 9.89
N PHE A 41 -8.00 -2.56 9.04
CA PHE A 41 -8.15 -2.78 7.61
C PHE A 41 -7.12 -3.80 7.11
N ALA A 42 -7.48 -4.46 6.01
CA ALA A 42 -6.61 -5.32 5.24
C ALA A 42 -6.82 -5.01 3.76
N HIS A 43 -5.76 -5.08 2.97
CA HIS A 43 -5.84 -4.85 1.54
C HIS A 43 -5.03 -5.90 0.77
N ALA A 44 -5.37 -6.03 -0.51
CA ALA A 44 -4.58 -6.75 -1.50
C ALA A 44 -4.46 -5.85 -2.72
N LEU A 45 -3.24 -5.39 -3.01
CA LEU A 45 -2.95 -4.48 -4.10
C LEU A 45 -2.14 -5.18 -5.16
N PHE A 46 -2.46 -4.88 -6.41
CA PHE A 46 -1.80 -5.43 -7.57
C PHE A 46 -1.47 -4.28 -8.52
N GLY A 47 -0.35 -4.38 -9.21
CA GLY A 47 0.06 -3.37 -10.16
C GLY A 47 1.47 -3.60 -10.67
N GLY A 48 2.21 -2.52 -10.86
CA GLY A 48 3.56 -2.55 -11.41
C GLY A 48 4.53 -1.72 -10.59
N PHE A 49 5.81 -1.98 -10.82
CA PHE A 49 6.88 -1.12 -10.36
C PHE A 49 7.82 -0.80 -11.51
N ARG A 50 8.47 0.36 -11.41
CA ARG A 50 9.54 0.77 -12.29
C ARG A 50 10.74 1.18 -11.45
N ALA A 51 11.85 0.48 -11.61
CA ALA A 51 13.12 0.83 -10.99
C ALA A 51 14.06 1.41 -12.04
N SER A 52 14.80 2.46 -11.71
CA SER A 52 15.81 3.05 -12.58
C SER A 52 17.05 3.37 -11.77
N SER A 53 18.23 3.03 -12.27
CA SER A 53 19.52 3.34 -11.66
C SER A 53 20.61 3.43 -12.71
N GLY A 54 21.46 4.46 -12.63
CA GLY A 54 22.64 4.58 -13.49
C GLY A 54 22.38 4.54 -15.01
N GLY A 55 21.20 4.98 -15.48
CA GLY A 55 20.82 4.98 -16.91
C GLY A 55 20.15 3.68 -17.39
N LEU A 56 20.01 2.67 -16.53
CA LEU A 56 19.24 1.46 -16.79
C LEU A 56 17.88 1.55 -16.09
N SER A 57 16.81 1.14 -16.77
CA SER A 57 15.48 1.06 -16.16
C SER A 57 14.87 -0.31 -16.37
N ASP A 58 14.23 -0.81 -15.33
CA ASP A 58 13.55 -2.09 -15.30
C ASP A 58 12.11 -1.90 -14.79
N SER A 59 11.22 -2.78 -15.23
CA SER A 59 9.81 -2.72 -14.85
C SER A 59 9.21 -4.10 -14.72
N GLY A 60 8.55 -4.34 -13.59
CA GLY A 60 7.92 -5.62 -13.32
C GLY A 60 6.56 -5.48 -12.66
N MET A 61 6.02 -6.60 -12.22
CA MET A 61 4.78 -6.66 -11.46
C MET A 61 5.05 -6.40 -9.98
N ALA A 62 4.19 -5.61 -9.35
CA ALA A 62 4.19 -5.35 -7.92
C ALA A 62 2.88 -5.86 -7.31
N MET A 63 2.99 -6.62 -6.23
CA MET A 63 1.85 -7.01 -5.40
C MET A 63 2.15 -6.62 -3.96
N MET A 64 1.12 -6.14 -3.27
CA MET A 64 1.24 -5.68 -1.90
C MET A 64 0.08 -6.22 -1.08
N PHE A 65 0.41 -7.07 -0.12
CA PHE A 65 -0.58 -7.67 0.76
C PHE A 65 -0.31 -7.18 2.16
N GLY A 66 -1.32 -6.53 2.74
CA GLY A 66 -1.07 -5.77 3.94
C GLY A 66 -2.32 -5.53 4.75
N GLY A 67 -2.08 -4.97 5.92
CA GLY A 67 -3.14 -4.58 6.82
C GLY A 67 -2.61 -3.66 7.90
N GLY A 68 -3.52 -3.01 8.57
CA GLY A 68 -3.18 -2.02 9.56
C GLY A 68 -4.37 -1.64 10.40
N VAL A 69 -4.13 -0.65 11.23
CA VAL A 69 -5.10 -0.14 12.18
C VAL A 69 -5.05 1.37 12.14
N ASP A 70 -6.23 1.96 11.97
CA ASP A 70 -6.43 3.39 12.09
C ASP A 70 -7.19 3.68 13.40
N PHE A 71 -6.68 4.64 14.18
CA PHE A 71 -7.31 5.15 15.39
C PHE A 71 -7.79 6.57 15.19
N GLY A 72 -9.06 6.83 15.43
CA GLY A 72 -9.56 8.20 15.47
C GLY A 72 -11.03 8.32 15.12
N THR A 73 -11.44 9.56 14.90
CA THR A 73 -12.83 9.97 14.76
C THR A 73 -13.35 9.79 13.32
N LYS A 74 -14.61 10.16 13.09
CA LYS A 74 -15.25 10.11 11.77
C LYS A 74 -14.53 10.92 10.70
N LYS A 75 -13.87 12.03 11.05
CA LYS A 75 -13.20 12.94 10.10
C LYS A 75 -11.68 12.79 10.07
N TRP A 76 -11.08 12.64 11.25
CA TRP A 76 -9.63 12.54 11.41
C TRP A 76 -9.27 11.21 12.04
N ALA A 77 -8.42 10.45 11.36
CA ALA A 77 -7.88 9.20 11.88
C ALA A 77 -6.36 9.21 11.78
N PHE A 78 -5.71 8.62 12.76
CA PHE A 78 -4.29 8.35 12.77
C PHE A 78 -4.06 6.89 12.45
N ARG A 79 -3.33 6.60 11.38
CA ARG A 79 -2.83 5.27 11.05
C ARG A 79 -1.68 4.95 11.99
N ALA A 80 -1.99 4.23 13.06
CA ALA A 80 -1.01 3.86 14.07
C ALA A 80 0.03 2.91 13.50
N VAL A 81 -0.41 1.94 12.68
CA VAL A 81 0.50 1.06 11.98
C VAL A 81 -0.16 0.45 10.76
N GLN A 82 0.64 0.29 9.71
CA GLN A 82 0.32 -0.45 8.51
C GLN A 82 1.53 -1.30 8.16
N PHE A 83 1.28 -2.58 7.92
CA PHE A 83 2.26 -3.53 7.46
C PHE A 83 1.86 -3.99 6.07
N ASP A 84 2.74 -3.81 5.10
CA ASP A 84 2.55 -4.30 3.74
C ASP A 84 3.71 -5.24 3.37
N TRP A 85 3.37 -6.43 2.89
CA TRP A 85 4.30 -7.37 2.30
C TRP A 85 4.40 -7.07 0.80
N LEU A 86 5.55 -6.56 0.37
CA LEU A 86 5.83 -6.28 -1.04
C LEU A 86 6.39 -7.52 -1.74
N VAL A 87 5.73 -7.92 -2.81
CA VAL A 87 6.21 -8.94 -3.73
C VAL A 87 6.47 -8.26 -5.07
N LEU A 88 7.74 -8.16 -5.44
CA LEU A 88 8.15 -7.65 -6.74
C LEU A 88 8.56 -8.84 -7.61
N ARG A 89 7.96 -8.94 -8.79
CA ARG A 89 8.26 -10.00 -9.74
C ARG A 89 8.73 -9.37 -11.05
N ASP A 90 9.96 -9.70 -11.41
CA ASP A 90 10.58 -9.29 -12.67
C ASP A 90 11.27 -10.49 -13.32
N ASN A 91 11.00 -10.73 -14.61
CA ASN A 91 11.69 -11.68 -15.50
C ASN A 91 12.22 -12.99 -14.87
N GLY A 92 11.43 -13.65 -14.01
CA GLY A 92 11.78 -14.93 -13.35
C GLY A 92 12.37 -14.81 -11.94
N VAL A 93 12.79 -13.61 -11.52
CA VAL A 93 13.24 -13.29 -10.17
C VAL A 93 12.07 -12.73 -9.36
N THR A 94 11.72 -13.41 -8.27
CA THR A 94 10.69 -12.92 -7.34
C THR A 94 11.37 -12.44 -6.06
N SER A 95 11.39 -11.13 -5.85
CA SER A 95 11.82 -10.55 -4.59
C SER A 95 10.65 -10.56 -3.62
N LYS A 96 10.71 -11.47 -2.64
CA LYS A 96 9.64 -11.71 -1.65
C LYS A 96 9.96 -11.18 -0.25
N ASN A 97 11.13 -10.57 -0.04
CA ASN A 97 11.61 -10.24 1.32
C ASN A 97 11.52 -8.75 1.65
N ASN A 98 10.58 -8.05 1.02
CA ASN A 98 10.41 -6.61 1.21
C ASN A 98 9.19 -6.39 2.11
N MET A 99 9.45 -6.08 3.38
CA MET A 99 8.40 -5.66 4.30
C MET A 99 8.41 -4.14 4.40
N ARG A 100 7.24 -3.53 4.26
CA ARG A 100 7.03 -2.10 4.42
C ARG A 100 6.18 -1.86 5.67
N VAL A 101 6.66 -0.96 6.53
CA VAL A 101 5.91 -0.50 7.69
C VAL A 101 5.64 0.98 7.51
N ASN A 102 4.40 1.41 7.68
CA ASN A 102 4.00 2.79 7.48
C ASN A 102 3.11 3.29 8.61
N THR A 103 3.19 4.58 8.87
CA THR A 103 2.36 5.30 9.85
C THR A 103 1.94 6.62 9.22
N GLY A 104 0.77 7.15 9.53
CA GLY A 104 0.32 8.37 8.89
C GLY A 104 -0.95 8.98 9.46
N VAL A 105 -1.33 10.12 8.90
CA VAL A 105 -2.58 10.80 9.23
C VAL A 105 -3.55 10.62 8.06
N MET A 106 -4.80 10.39 8.40
CA MET A 106 -5.90 10.25 7.46
C MET A 106 -6.95 11.32 7.68
N TYR A 107 -7.47 11.77 6.54
CA TYR A 107 -8.66 12.58 6.48
C TYR A 107 -9.76 11.81 5.72
N ARG A 108 -10.93 11.68 6.34
CA ARG A 108 -12.10 11.01 5.77
C ARG A 108 -13.12 12.08 5.34
N PHE A 109 -13.52 12.04 4.07
CA PHE A 109 -14.51 12.93 3.46
C PHE A 109 -15.87 12.24 3.33
#